data_AF-A0A2J6XLD4-F1
#
_entry.id   AF-A0A2J6XLD4-F1
#
_cell.length_a   1.000
_cell.length_b   1.000
_cell.length_c   1.000
_cell.angle_alpha   90.00
_cell.angle_beta   90.00
_cell.angle_gamma   90.00
#
_symmetry.space_group_name_H-M   'P 1'
#
loop_
_entity.id
_entity.type
_entity.pdbx_description
1 polymer ?
#
loop_
_entity_poly.entity_id
_entity_poly.type
_entity_poly.pdbx_seq_one_letter_code
_entity_poly.pdbx_strand_id
1 'polypeptide(L)'
;MGITLNFFVILTEIIFILISSFIFLIDKFIKNKNYAFYITLITLILACYLILFVPFGEFTYAYKADFYSSTLKLFLVCGAILISLISYNYLQYYINLNSGEYYGFLLFSIVGAFLMLSGMDLVTIYLAMELMSFPVYFLIALNYAY
;
A
#
# COMPACT_ATOMS: atom_id res chain seq x y z
N MET A 1 14.98 -14.13 -26.29
CA MET A 1 15.00 -13.03 -25.31
C MET A 1 14.47 -13.62 -24.01
N GLY A 2 15.35 -13.90 -23.05
CA GLY A 2 14.97 -14.61 -21.83
C GLY A 2 14.22 -13.69 -20.88
N ILE A 3 13.23 -14.23 -20.16
CA ILE A 3 12.54 -13.51 -19.10
C ILE A 3 13.54 -13.38 -17.94
N THR A 4 14.01 -12.16 -17.67
CA THR A 4 14.88 -11.88 -16.52
C THR A 4 14.02 -11.49 -15.32
N LEU A 5 13.82 -12.43 -14.39
CA LEU A 5 13.03 -12.20 -13.17
C LEU A 5 13.85 -11.42 -12.15
N ASN A 6 13.70 -10.09 -12.13
CA ASN A 6 14.41 -9.23 -11.19
C ASN A 6 13.53 -8.81 -10.00
N PHE A 7 13.41 -9.69 -9.00
CA PHE A 7 12.59 -9.47 -7.80
C PHE A 7 12.95 -8.21 -7.02
N PHE A 8 14.18 -7.68 -7.18
CA PHE A 8 14.60 -6.46 -6.52
C PHE A 8 13.75 -5.24 -6.93
N VAL A 9 13.19 -5.26 -8.13
CA VAL A 9 12.38 -4.15 -8.67
C VAL A 9 11.00 -4.07 -7.98
N ILE A 10 10.41 -5.21 -7.58
CA ILE A 10 9.07 -5.29 -6.94
C ILE A 10 9.17 -5.41 -5.41
N LEU A 11 10.36 -5.15 -4.84
CA LEU A 11 10.61 -5.34 -3.42
C LEU A 11 9.66 -4.50 -2.55
N THR A 12 9.41 -3.24 -2.95
CA THR A 12 8.56 -2.31 -2.21
C THR A 12 7.13 -2.82 -2.10
N GLU A 13 6.55 -3.30 -3.20
CA GLU A 13 5.19 -3.82 -3.26
C GLU A 13 5.05 -5.10 -2.41
N ILE A 14 6.04 -5.99 -2.47
CA ILE A 14 6.04 -7.23 -1.67
C ILE A 14 6.02 -6.91 -0.18
N ILE A 15 6.85 -5.97 0.27
CA ILE A 15 6.92 -5.55 1.68
C ILE A 15 5.56 -4.98 2.12
N PHE A 16 4.93 -4.15 1.29
CA PHE A 16 3.63 -3.58 1.62
C PHE A 16 2.54 -4.65 1.75
N ILE A 17 2.48 -5.60 0.83
CA ILE A 17 1.51 -6.72 0.88
C ILE A 17 1.72 -7.57 2.13
N LEU A 18 2.98 -7.87 2.48
CA LEU A 18 3.28 -8.66 3.67
C LEU A 18 2.84 -7.94 4.94
N ILE A 19 3.12 -6.64 5.05
CA ILE A 19 2.79 -5.88 6.25
C ILE A 19 1.28 -5.63 6.36
N SER A 20 0.60 -5.34 5.25
CA SER A 20 -0.87 -5.19 5.26
C SER A 20 -1.56 -6.51 5.66
N SER A 21 -1.09 -7.64 5.13
CA SER A 21 -1.58 -8.97 5.52
C SER A 21 -1.32 -9.27 6.99
N PHE A 22 -0.15 -8.87 7.50
CA PHE A 22 0.21 -9.04 8.91
C PHE A 22 -0.68 -8.21 9.84
N ILE A 23 -1.00 -6.96 9.47
CA ILE A 23 -1.94 -6.11 10.21
C ILE A 23 -3.31 -6.79 10.31
N PHE A 24 -3.85 -7.32 9.20
CA PHE A 24 -5.14 -8.02 9.23
C PHE A 24 -5.15 -9.24 10.14
N LEU A 25 -4.07 -10.03 10.15
CA LEU A 25 -3.98 -11.21 11.01
C LEU A 25 -3.94 -10.84 12.49
N ILE A 26 -3.24 -9.75 12.83
CA ILE A 26 -3.03 -9.33 14.22
C ILE A 26 -4.22 -8.54 14.77
N ASP A 27 -5.01 -7.87 13.92
CA ASP A 27 -6.00 -6.91 14.39
C ASP A 27 -7.04 -7.51 15.33
N LYS A 28 -7.41 -8.77 15.12
CA LYS A 28 -8.33 -9.49 16.00
C LYS A 28 -7.78 -9.72 17.41
N PHE A 29 -6.46 -9.83 17.57
CA PHE A 29 -5.82 -10.22 18.83
C PHE A 29 -5.45 -9.02 19.73
N ILE A 30 -5.29 -7.82 19.16
CA ILE A 30 -4.83 -6.64 19.90
C ILE A 30 -5.99 -5.67 20.18
N LYS A 31 -6.15 -5.30 21.46
CA LYS A 31 -7.16 -4.33 21.92
C LYS A 31 -6.78 -2.88 21.63
N ASN A 32 -5.51 -2.51 21.79
CA ASN A 32 -5.04 -1.16 21.49
C ASN A 32 -4.67 -1.07 20.01
N LYS A 33 -5.43 -0.30 19.24
CA LYS A 33 -5.33 -0.24 17.77
C LYS A 33 -4.26 0.72 17.24
N ASN A 34 -3.59 1.45 18.13
CA ASN A 34 -2.53 2.40 17.76
C ASN A 34 -1.32 1.70 17.12
N TYR A 35 -1.12 0.40 17.39
CA TYR A 35 -0.03 -0.38 16.78
C TYR A 35 -0.11 -0.35 15.25
N ALA A 36 -1.31 -0.44 14.67
CA ALA A 36 -1.51 -0.46 13.22
C ALA A 36 -1.04 0.86 12.61
N PHE A 37 -1.40 1.99 13.22
CA PHE A 37 -0.93 3.31 12.81
C PHE A 37 0.61 3.43 12.83
N TYR A 38 1.26 3.01 13.91
CA TYR A 38 2.72 3.08 14.00
C TYR A 38 3.40 2.19 12.97
N ILE A 39 2.91 0.96 12.78
CA ILE A 39 3.41 0.05 11.76
C ILE A 39 3.27 0.69 10.38
N THR A 40 2.09 1.24 10.03
CA THR A 40 1.89 1.85 8.71
C THR A 40 2.72 3.10 8.48
N LEU A 41 2.94 3.90 9.52
CA LEU A 41 3.79 5.07 9.41
C LEU A 41 5.25 4.65 9.14
N ILE A 42 5.74 3.63 9.87
CA ILE A 42 7.06 3.04 9.63
C ILE A 42 7.15 2.46 8.21
N THR A 43 6.13 1.74 7.73
CA THR A 43 6.15 1.17 6.37
C THR A 43 6.22 2.24 5.29
N LEU A 44 5.49 3.34 5.45
CA LEU A 44 5.48 4.44 4.49
C LEU A 44 6.83 5.15 4.46
N ILE A 45 7.46 5.37 5.61
CA ILE A 45 8.83 5.93 5.69
C ILE A 45 9.83 4.98 5.02
N LEU A 46 9.73 3.68 5.31
CA LEU A 46 10.57 2.65 4.68
C LEU A 46 10.37 2.64 3.15
N ALA A 47 9.14 2.86 2.67
CA ALA A 47 8.83 2.96 1.25
C ALA A 47 9.57 4.11 0.57
N CYS A 48 9.57 5.30 1.18
CA CYS A 48 10.32 6.44 0.66
C CYS A 48 11.79 6.10 0.46
N TYR A 49 12.39 5.40 1.43
CA TYR A 49 13.76 4.92 1.31
C TYR A 49 13.89 3.91 0.15
N LEU A 50 13.08 2.85 0.13
CA LEU A 50 13.16 1.82 -0.90
C LEU A 50 12.98 2.37 -2.32
N ILE A 51 12.00 3.24 -2.55
CA ILE A 51 11.74 3.79 -3.89
C ILE A 51 12.92 4.63 -4.41
N LEU A 52 13.69 5.29 -3.53
CA LEU A 52 14.86 6.08 -3.92
C LEU A 52 16.10 5.22 -4.21
N PHE A 53 16.24 4.07 -3.55
CA PHE A 53 17.44 3.24 -3.62
C PHE A 53 17.28 2.00 -4.52
N VAL A 54 16.06 1.62 -4.89
CA VAL A 54 15.82 0.55 -5.87
C VAL A 54 16.22 1.02 -7.27
N PRO A 55 17.09 0.29 -7.99
CA PRO A 55 17.52 0.63 -9.32
C PRO A 55 16.36 0.50 -10.32
N PHE A 56 16.42 1.33 -11.36
CA PHE A 56 15.52 1.20 -12.48
C PHE A 56 15.73 -0.14 -13.19
N GLY A 57 14.64 -0.74 -13.62
CA GLY A 57 14.69 -2.06 -14.23
C GLY A 57 13.33 -2.63 -14.53
N GLU A 58 13.35 -3.83 -15.09
CA GLU A 58 12.17 -4.57 -15.50
C GLU A 58 12.11 -5.87 -14.69
N PHE A 59 10.93 -6.17 -14.15
CA PHE A 59 10.68 -7.48 -13.52
C PHE A 59 10.30 -8.53 -14.57
N THR A 60 9.55 -8.08 -15.58
CA THR A 60 9.11 -8.83 -16.78
C THR A 60 8.72 -7.80 -17.85
N TYR A 61 8.19 -8.23 -18.99
CA TYR A 61 7.57 -7.35 -19.99
C TYR A 61 6.33 -6.59 -19.48
N ALA A 62 5.74 -7.03 -18.36
CA ALA A 62 4.49 -6.49 -17.84
C ALA A 62 4.70 -5.41 -16.76
N TYR A 63 5.91 -5.31 -16.18
CA TYR A 63 6.21 -4.38 -15.09
C TYR A 63 7.60 -3.76 -15.26
N LYS A 64 7.65 -2.43 -15.20
CA LYS A 64 8.88 -1.67 -15.33
C LYS A 64 8.93 -0.50 -14.34
N ALA A 65 10.03 -0.42 -13.59
CA ALA A 65 10.32 0.69 -12.71
C ALA A 65 11.26 1.69 -13.40
N ASP A 66 10.69 2.80 -13.84
CA ASP A 66 11.39 3.94 -14.41
C ASP A 66 11.29 5.17 -13.50
N PHE A 67 12.07 6.22 -13.80
CA PHE A 67 12.01 7.52 -13.10
C PHE A 67 10.59 8.08 -12.97
N TYR A 68 9.76 7.95 -14.01
CA TYR A 68 8.35 8.35 -13.96
C TYR A 68 7.55 7.58 -12.90
N SER A 69 7.65 6.26 -12.89
CA SER A 69 6.96 5.42 -11.92
C SER A 69 7.44 5.73 -10.49
N SER A 70 8.75 5.85 -10.27
CA SER A 70 9.32 6.11 -8.94
C SER A 70 8.91 7.48 -8.39
N THR A 71 8.91 8.53 -9.22
CA THR A 71 8.50 9.88 -8.78
C THR A 71 7.02 9.93 -8.40
N LEU A 72 6.13 9.28 -9.16
CA LEU A 72 4.71 9.21 -8.82
C LEU A 72 4.44 8.31 -7.60
N LYS A 73 5.18 7.21 -7.43
CA LYS A 73 5.09 6.40 -6.21
C LYS A 73 5.48 7.22 -4.97
N LEU A 74 6.54 8.02 -5.05
CA LEU A 74 6.92 8.93 -3.95
C LEU A 74 5.82 9.95 -3.64
N PHE A 75 5.21 10.53 -4.67
CA PHE A 75 4.06 11.44 -4.48
C PHE A 75 2.90 10.74 -3.76
N LEU A 76 2.56 9.51 -4.14
CA LEU A 76 1.52 8.72 -3.48
C LEU A 76 1.88 8.39 -2.03
N VAL A 77 3.13 8.03 -1.73
CA VAL A 77 3.57 7.77 -0.35
C VAL A 77 3.43 9.02 0.51
N CYS A 78 3.83 10.19 0.00
CA CYS A 78 3.63 11.46 0.71
C CYS A 78 2.14 11.71 1.01
N GLY A 79 1.26 11.50 0.03
CA GLY A 79 -0.19 11.58 0.23
C GLY A 79 -0.69 10.59 1.27
N ALA A 80 -0.23 9.34 1.24
CA ALA A 80 -0.59 8.31 2.19
C ALA A 80 -0.14 8.62 3.63
N ILE A 81 1.04 9.22 3.80
CA ILE A 81 1.52 9.68 5.11
C ILE A 81 0.58 10.74 5.67
N LEU A 82 0.21 11.74 4.86
CA LEU A 82 -0.71 12.79 5.28
C LEU A 82 -2.09 12.21 5.64
N ILE A 83 -2.63 11.32 4.82
CA ILE A 83 -3.90 10.64 5.09
C ILE A 83 -3.80 9.85 6.40
N SER A 84 -2.74 9.07 6.60
CA SER A 84 -2.53 8.29 7.83
C SER A 84 -2.52 9.16 9.08
N LEU A 85 -1.87 10.33 9.02
CA LEU A 85 -1.80 11.29 10.13
C LEU A 85 -3.16 11.92 10.45
N ILE A 86 -3.91 12.33 9.41
CA ILE A 86 -5.25 12.90 9.57
C ILE A 86 -6.21 11.85 10.13
N SER A 87 -6.18 10.65 9.56
CA SER A 87 -7.04 9.54 9.94
C SER A 87 -6.78 9.06 11.36
N TYR A 88 -5.56 9.18 11.89
CA TYR A 88 -5.28 8.84 13.29
C TYR A 88 -6.16 9.62 14.26
N ASN A 89 -6.19 10.96 14.14
CA ASN A 89 -7.03 11.78 15.02
C ASN A 89 -8.53 11.50 14.81
N TYR A 90 -8.95 11.26 13.58
CA TYR A 90 -10.32 10.92 13.25
C TYR A 90 -10.74 9.59 13.92
N LEU A 91 -9.95 8.54 13.79
CA LEU A 91 -10.24 7.22 14.34
C LEU A 91 -10.20 7.18 15.87
N GLN A 92 -9.34 8.00 16.50
CA GLN A 92 -9.37 8.16 17.97
C GLN A 92 -10.65 8.83 18.46
N TYR A 93 -11.21 9.75 17.68
CA TYR A 93 -12.46 10.42 18.03
C TYR A 93 -13.67 9.49 17.88
N TYR A 94 -13.70 8.69 16.80
CA TYR A 94 -14.76 7.71 16.54
C TYR A 94 -14.35 6.31 16.99
N ILE A 95 -14.45 6.03 18.30
CA ILE A 95 -13.94 4.79 18.93
C ILE A 95 -14.46 3.50 18.27
N ASN A 96 -15.72 3.49 17.79
CA ASN A 96 -16.31 2.32 17.13
C ASN A 96 -15.65 2.01 15.78
N LEU A 97 -15.07 3.03 15.12
CA LEU A 97 -14.38 2.89 13.83
C LEU A 97 -12.89 2.62 13.98
N ASN A 98 -12.36 2.70 15.21
CA ASN A 98 -10.95 2.49 15.50
C ASN A 98 -10.58 1.02 15.33
N SER A 99 -10.36 0.62 14.09
CA SER A 99 -9.93 -0.72 13.68
C SER A 99 -8.57 -0.62 13.01
N GLY A 100 -7.66 -1.54 13.32
CA GLY A 100 -6.38 -1.61 12.60
C GLY A 100 -6.56 -2.02 11.14
N GLU A 101 -7.69 -2.68 10.83
CA GLU A 101 -8.11 -3.04 9.47
C GLU A 101 -8.15 -1.84 8.52
N TYR A 102 -8.52 -0.65 9.00
CA TYR A 102 -8.48 0.59 8.21
C TYR A 102 -7.10 0.81 7.58
N TYR A 103 -6.06 0.67 8.39
CA TYR A 103 -4.68 0.87 7.97
C TYR A 103 -4.18 -0.27 7.06
N GLY A 104 -4.66 -1.50 7.28
CA GLY A 104 -4.42 -2.64 6.39
C GLY A 104 -4.99 -2.41 4.99
N PHE A 105 -6.25 -1.97 4.89
CA PHE A 105 -6.88 -1.64 3.61
C PHE A 105 -6.21 -0.45 2.91
N LEU A 106 -5.79 0.57 3.67
CA LEU A 106 -5.04 1.70 3.13
C LEU A 106 -3.75 1.25 2.45
N LEU A 107 -2.94 0.40 3.12
CA LEU A 107 -1.71 -0.13 2.52
C LEU A 107 -1.99 -0.99 1.29
N PHE A 108 -3.02 -1.84 1.31
CA PHE A 108 -3.42 -2.64 0.15
C PHE A 108 -3.82 -1.78 -1.05
N SER A 109 -4.55 -0.69 -0.82
CA SER A 109 -4.93 0.23 -1.91
C SER A 109 -3.70 0.89 -2.55
N ILE A 110 -2.69 1.25 -1.74
CA ILE A 110 -1.42 1.81 -2.23
C ILE A 110 -0.64 0.80 -3.08
N VAL A 111 -0.64 -0.49 -2.71
CA VAL A 111 -0.03 -1.54 -3.54
C VAL A 111 -0.66 -1.57 -4.92
N GLY A 112 -2.00 -1.55 -4.99
CA GLY A 112 -2.71 -1.46 -6.27
C GLY A 112 -2.28 -0.25 -7.09
N ALA A 113 -2.18 0.92 -6.45
CA ALA A 113 -1.70 2.12 -7.13
C ALA A 113 -0.24 2.02 -7.62
N PHE A 114 0.66 1.39 -6.86
CA PHE A 114 2.06 1.18 -7.27
C PHE A 114 2.18 0.26 -8.49
N LEU A 115 1.41 -0.83 -8.48
CA LEU A 115 1.33 -1.75 -9.62
C LEU A 115 0.77 -1.04 -10.86
N MET A 116 -0.25 -0.21 -10.68
CA MET A 116 -0.87 0.57 -11.76
C MET A 116 0.13 1.52 -12.41
N LEU A 117 0.94 2.23 -11.61
CA LEU A 117 1.96 3.17 -12.11
C LEU A 117 3.12 2.51 -12.86
N SER A 118 3.34 1.22 -12.65
CA SER A 118 4.49 0.48 -13.19
C SER A 118 4.09 -0.57 -14.23
N GLY A 119 2.78 -0.72 -14.49
CA GLY A 119 2.23 -1.66 -15.46
C GLY A 119 2.53 -1.22 -16.89
N MET A 120 2.98 -2.16 -17.72
CA MET A 120 3.34 -1.92 -19.12
C MET A 120 2.30 -2.47 -20.11
N ASP A 121 1.34 -3.26 -19.63
CA ASP A 121 0.27 -3.86 -20.40
C ASP A 121 -1.10 -3.56 -19.78
N LEU A 122 -2.16 -3.59 -20.61
CA LEU A 122 -3.51 -3.24 -20.18
C LEU A 122 -4.06 -4.18 -19.09
N VAL A 123 -3.64 -5.45 -19.11
CA VAL A 123 -4.12 -6.45 -18.14
C VAL A 123 -3.57 -6.14 -16.75
N THR A 124 -2.26 -5.84 -16.62
CA THR A 124 -1.70 -5.46 -15.32
C THR A 124 -2.29 -4.17 -14.78
N ILE A 125 -2.46 -3.15 -15.63
CA ILE A 125 -3.06 -1.88 -15.21
C ILE A 125 -4.51 -2.09 -14.74
N TYR A 126 -5.29 -2.90 -15.47
CA TYR A 126 -6.68 -3.21 -15.09
C TYR A 126 -6.76 -3.94 -13.75
N LEU A 127 -5.97 -5.00 -13.57
CA LEU A 127 -5.95 -5.75 -12.30
C LEU A 127 -5.43 -4.90 -11.15
N ALA A 128 -4.47 -4.02 -11.39
CA ALA A 128 -3.96 -3.09 -10.39
C ALA A 128 -5.03 -2.06 -9.96
N MET A 129 -5.84 -1.56 -10.90
CA MET A 129 -6.99 -0.71 -10.58
C MET A 129 -8.05 -1.45 -9.77
N GLU A 130 -8.37 -2.70 -10.10
CA GLU A 130 -9.29 -3.50 -9.29
C GLU A 130 -8.73 -3.74 -7.87
N LEU A 131 -7.45 -4.08 -7.76
CA LEU A 131 -6.78 -4.26 -6.47
C LEU A 131 -6.77 -2.97 -5.64
N MET A 132 -6.68 -1.81 -6.29
CA MET A 132 -6.82 -0.51 -5.63
C MET A 132 -8.26 -0.22 -5.18
N SER A 133 -9.28 -0.63 -5.94
CA SER A 133 -10.68 -0.29 -5.69
C SER A 133 -11.35 -1.16 -4.62
N PHE A 134 -11.06 -2.46 -4.57
CA PHE A 134 -11.67 -3.36 -3.56
C PHE A 134 -11.43 -2.89 -2.11
N PRO A 135 -10.20 -2.56 -1.67
CA PRO A 135 -9.96 -2.04 -0.32
C PRO A 135 -10.73 -0.76 -0.02
N VAL A 136 -10.89 0.11 -1.03
CA VAL A 136 -11.64 1.38 -0.87
C VAL A 136 -13.12 1.10 -0.62
N TYR A 137 -13.71 0.11 -1.30
CA TYR A 137 -15.10 -0.29 -1.01
C TYR A 137 -15.27 -0.79 0.42
N PHE A 138 -14.32 -1.57 0.93
CA PHE A 138 -14.32 -1.99 2.34
C PHE A 138 -14.16 -0.81 3.31
N LEU A 139 -13.30 0.16 3.00
CA LEU A 139 -13.13 1.37 3.80
C LEU A 139 -14.43 2.18 3.91
N ILE A 140 -15.22 2.28 2.83
CA ILE A 140 -16.53 2.94 2.85
C ILE A 140 -17.52 2.14 3.70
N ALA A 141 -17.51 0.81 3.58
CA ALA A 141 -18.41 -0.08 4.31
C ALA A 141 -18.09 -0.19 5.82
N LEU A 142 -16.89 0.23 6.24
CA LEU A 142 -16.41 0.09 7.62
C LEU A 142 -17.31 0.79 8.64
N ASN A 143 -17.93 1.91 8.26
CA ASN A 143 -18.90 2.64 9.09
C ASN A 143 -20.25 1.93 9.28
N TYR A 144 -20.57 0.94 8.43
CA TYR A 144 -21.80 0.17 8.56
C TYR A 144 -21.58 -1.15 9.31
N ALA A 145 -20.33 -1.62 9.41
CA ALA A 145 -19.99 -2.88 10.05
C ALA A 145 -19.85 -2.76 11.58
N TYR A 146 -19.56 -1.55 12.10
CA TYR A 146 -19.31 -1.26 13.52
C TYR A 146 -20.17 -0.09 14.03
#